data_AF-A0A3L8P7G2-F1
#
_entry.id   AF-A0A3L8P7G2-F1
#
_cell.length_a   1.000
_cell.length_b   1.000
_cell.length_c   1.000
_cell.angle_alpha   90.00
_cell.angle_beta   90.00
_cell.angle_gamma   90.00
#
_symmetry.space_group_name_H-M   'P 1'
#
loop_
_entity.id
_entity.type
_entity.pdbx_description
1 polymer ?
#
loop_
_entity_poly.entity_id
_entity_poly.type
_entity_poly.pdbx_seq_one_letter_code
_entity_poly.pdbx_strand_id
1 'polypeptide(L)'
;GNGTFASMIKAAAKAGARTEWSETVWKQLAAGIRFVPGQFDDDAAWKQLAETLAELDRDQGTGGNHAFYLSIPPGLFPTVVSKIKQHGLATSTEGWRRVVIEKPF
;
A
#
# COMPACT_ATOMS: atom_id res chain seq x y z
N GLY A 1 -12.95 -5.01 -10.57
CA GLY A 1 -13.52 -3.71 -10.15
C GLY A 1 -13.51 -3.63 -8.63
N ASN A 2 -13.27 -2.45 -8.06
CA ASN A 2 -12.95 -2.22 -6.63
C ASN A 2 -13.88 -2.89 -5.58
N GLY A 3 -15.11 -3.28 -5.93
CA GLY A 3 -16.04 -3.99 -5.04
C GLY A 3 -15.58 -5.39 -4.61
N THR A 4 -14.78 -6.10 -5.42
CA THR A 4 -14.27 -7.43 -5.05
C THR A 4 -13.12 -7.37 -4.05
N PHE A 5 -12.22 -6.39 -4.17
CA PHE A 5 -11.10 -6.23 -3.24
C PHE A 5 -11.55 -5.76 -1.85
N ALA A 6 -12.42 -4.74 -1.79
CA ALA A 6 -12.94 -4.23 -0.53
C ALA A 6 -13.73 -5.30 0.26
N SER A 7 -14.52 -6.12 -0.44
CA SER A 7 -15.23 -7.24 0.19
C SER A 7 -14.29 -8.34 0.68
N MET A 8 -13.25 -8.68 -0.09
CA MET A 8 -12.21 -9.63 0.34
C MET A 8 -11.48 -9.17 1.61
N ILE A 9 -11.02 -7.91 1.67
CA ILE A 9 -10.36 -7.37 2.86
C ILE A 9 -11.33 -7.37 4.04
N LYS A 10 -12.59 -6.95 3.86
CA LYS A 10 -13.57 -6.94 4.94
C LYS A 10 -13.80 -8.34 5.51
N ALA A 11 -13.92 -9.35 4.64
CA ALA A 11 -14.08 -10.74 5.05
C ALA A 11 -12.87 -11.24 5.84
N ALA A 12 -11.65 -10.98 5.34
CA ALA A 12 -10.41 -11.36 6.02
C ALA A 12 -10.26 -10.66 7.39
N ALA A 13 -10.51 -9.34 7.44
CA ALA A 13 -10.47 -8.57 8.68
C ALA A 13 -11.47 -9.08 9.72
N LYS A 14 -12.70 -9.40 9.28
CA LYS A 14 -13.74 -9.95 10.17
C LYS A 14 -13.40 -11.35 10.67
N ALA A 15 -12.85 -12.21 9.82
CA ALA A 15 -12.41 -13.56 10.21
C ALA A 15 -11.23 -13.54 11.20
N GLY A 16 -10.33 -12.54 11.08
CA GLY A 16 -9.20 -12.35 11.98
C GLY A 16 -9.49 -11.53 13.24
N ALA A 17 -10.68 -10.96 13.38
CA ALA A 17 -11.04 -10.11 14.51
C ALA A 17 -11.07 -10.91 15.82
N ARG A 18 -10.31 -10.45 16.82
CA ARG A 18 -10.29 -11.04 18.18
C ARG A 18 -11.23 -10.34 19.16
N THR A 19 -11.85 -9.25 18.71
CA THR A 19 -12.80 -8.42 19.45
C THR A 19 -14.12 -8.37 18.71
N GLU A 20 -15.15 -7.82 19.35
CA GLU A 20 -16.43 -7.57 18.68
C GLU A 20 -16.24 -6.72 17.41
N TRP A 21 -17.00 -7.05 16.37
CA TRP A 21 -16.93 -6.36 15.10
C TRP A 21 -17.62 -4.99 15.20
N SER A 22 -16.88 -3.92 14.92
CA SER A 22 -17.43 -2.57 14.81
C SER A 22 -17.43 -2.10 13.35
N GLU A 23 -18.63 -1.91 12.80
CA GLU A 23 -18.79 -1.37 11.44
C GLU A 23 -18.26 0.06 11.33
N THR A 24 -18.32 0.84 12.42
CA THR A 24 -17.78 2.20 12.49
C THR A 24 -16.25 2.20 12.36
N VAL A 25 -15.57 1.33 13.13
CA VAL A 25 -14.11 1.19 13.03
C VAL A 25 -13.70 0.70 11.65
N TRP A 26 -14.45 -0.27 11.09
CA TRP A 26 -14.20 -0.73 9.72
C TRP A 26 -14.32 0.39 8.69
N LYS A 27 -15.36 1.22 8.75
CA LYS A 27 -15.55 2.34 7.82
C LYS A 27 -14.39 3.33 7.87
N GLN A 28 -13.86 3.62 9.07
CA GLN A 28 -12.69 4.48 9.23
C GLN A 28 -11.44 3.86 8.60
N LEU A 29 -11.16 2.58 8.86
CA LEU A 29 -10.03 1.88 8.25
C LEU A 29 -10.15 1.83 6.72
N ALA A 30 -11.33 1.47 6.22
CA ALA A 30 -11.59 1.33 4.78
C ALA A 30 -11.43 2.66 4.02
N ALA A 31 -11.64 3.80 4.68
CA ALA A 31 -11.44 5.12 4.09
C ALA A 31 -9.99 5.36 3.66
N GLY A 32 -9.01 4.74 4.34
CA GLY A 32 -7.59 4.81 4.01
C GLY A 32 -7.08 3.73 3.05
N ILE A 33 -7.94 2.79 2.61
CA ILE A 33 -7.52 1.68 1.73
C ILE A 33 -7.72 2.07 0.27
N ARG A 34 -6.71 1.82 -0.55
CA ARG A 34 -6.77 1.94 -2.02
C ARG A 34 -6.19 0.67 -2.65
N PHE A 35 -6.72 0.31 -3.81
CA PHE A 35 -6.16 -0.73 -4.65
C PHE A 35 -5.69 -0.11 -5.96
N VAL A 36 -4.40 -0.29 -6.27
CA VAL A 36 -3.79 0.18 -7.51
C VAL A 36 -3.40 -1.05 -8.32
N PRO A 37 -4.18 -1.42 -9.37
CA PRO A 37 -3.81 -2.52 -10.25
C PRO A 37 -2.60 -2.12 -11.11
N GLY A 38 -1.69 -3.06 -11.36
CA GLY A 38 -0.51 -2.81 -12.19
C GLY A 38 0.42 -4.01 -12.29
N GLN A 39 1.41 -3.90 -13.17
CA GLN A 39 2.54 -4.84 -13.29
C GLN A 39 3.84 -4.11 -12.91
N PHE A 40 4.87 -4.85 -12.52
CA PHE A 40 6.13 -4.23 -12.04
C PHE A 40 6.93 -3.54 -13.14
N ASP A 41 6.75 -3.93 -14.39
CA ASP A 41 7.38 -3.33 -15.56
C ASP A 41 6.59 -2.15 -16.16
N ASP A 42 5.39 -1.86 -15.63
CA ASP A 42 4.52 -0.78 -16.10
C ASP A 42 4.74 0.53 -15.34
N ASP A 43 5.43 1.48 -15.98
CA ASP A 43 5.69 2.80 -15.40
C ASP A 43 4.42 3.64 -15.18
N ALA A 44 3.35 3.41 -15.94
CA ALA A 44 2.09 4.12 -15.72
C ALA A 44 1.43 3.68 -14.40
N ALA A 45 1.50 2.38 -14.08
CA ALA A 45 1.02 1.86 -12.81
C ALA A 45 1.80 2.42 -11.60
N TRP A 46 3.13 2.55 -11.73
CA TRP A 46 3.95 3.17 -10.68
C TRP A 46 3.64 4.65 -10.47
N LYS A 47 3.40 5.38 -11.56
CA LYS A 47 2.96 6.77 -11.49
C LYS A 47 1.59 6.88 -10.79
N GLN A 48 0.65 6.02 -11.15
CA GLN A 48 -0.66 5.97 -10.49
C GLN A 48 -0.54 5.64 -9.00
N LEU A 49 0.38 4.75 -8.61
CA LEU A 49 0.66 4.46 -7.21
C LEU A 49 1.16 5.70 -6.47
N ALA A 50 2.09 6.46 -7.06
CA ALA A 50 2.61 7.70 -6.49
C ALA A 50 1.51 8.75 -6.28
N GLU A 51 0.65 8.94 -7.28
CA GLU A 51 -0.50 9.85 -7.19
C GLU A 51 -1.48 9.43 -6.09
N THR A 52 -1.78 8.13 -6.00
CA THR A 52 -2.67 7.56 -4.97
C THR A 52 -2.11 7.77 -3.56
N LEU A 53 -0.80 7.59 -3.37
CA LEU A 53 -0.16 7.83 -2.08
C LEU A 53 -0.17 9.31 -1.70
N ALA A 54 0.07 10.21 -2.66
CA ALA A 54 0.00 11.65 -2.43
C ALA A 54 -1.42 12.12 -2.08
N GLU A 55 -2.46 11.50 -2.66
CA GLU A 55 -3.85 11.71 -2.27
C GLU A 55 -4.11 11.25 -0.83
N LEU A 56 -3.72 10.02 -0.49
CA LEU A 56 -3.88 9.49 0.87
C LEU A 56 -3.14 10.33 1.93
N ASP A 57 -1.97 10.86 1.61
CA ASP A 57 -1.22 11.73 2.52
C ASP A 57 -2.00 13.01 2.85
N ARG A 58 -2.65 13.62 1.84
CA ARG A 58 -3.48 14.82 2.03
C ARG A 58 -4.77 14.50 2.79
N ASP A 59 -5.42 13.39 2.46
CA ASP A 59 -6.75 13.06 2.96
C ASP A 59 -6.72 12.43 4.37
N GLN A 60 -5.68 11.68 4.70
CA GLN A 60 -5.57 10.90 5.95
C GLN A 60 -4.52 11.44 6.92
N GLY A 61 -3.72 12.44 6.53
CA GLY A 61 -2.76 13.10 7.42
C GLY A 61 -1.64 12.16 7.91
N THR A 62 -1.08 11.35 7.02
CA THR A 62 -0.02 10.35 7.33
C THR A 62 1.32 10.97 7.75
N GLY A 63 1.51 12.28 7.48
CA GLY A 63 2.76 13.00 7.72
C GLY A 63 3.92 12.54 6.82
N GLY A 64 3.61 12.03 5.62
CA GLY A 64 4.62 11.61 4.63
C GLY A 64 5.34 10.30 4.97
N ASN A 65 4.89 9.58 6.00
CA ASN A 65 5.50 8.34 6.48
C ASN A 65 4.99 7.13 5.69
N HIS A 66 5.80 6.54 4.81
CA HIS A 66 5.41 5.40 3.97
C HIS A 66 6.26 4.16 4.24
N ALA A 67 5.58 3.02 4.46
CA ALA A 67 6.19 1.70 4.46
C ALA A 67 5.75 0.92 3.22
N PHE A 68 6.72 0.38 2.47
CA PHE A 68 6.49 -0.55 1.36
C PHE A 68 6.78 -1.96 1.84
N TYR A 69 5.74 -2.75 2.04
CA TYR A 69 5.87 -4.16 2.44
C TYR A 69 5.82 -5.06 1.19
N LEU A 70 6.95 -5.71 0.87
CA LEU A 70 7.12 -6.47 -0.36
C LEU A 70 6.83 -7.96 -0.15
N SER A 71 5.56 -8.34 -0.26
CA SER A 71 5.13 -9.75 -0.28
C SER A 71 5.22 -10.37 -1.68
N ILE A 72 6.42 -10.41 -2.25
CA ILE A 72 6.68 -10.88 -3.62
C ILE A 72 7.86 -11.86 -3.65
N PRO A 73 8.02 -12.68 -4.72
CA PRO A 73 9.19 -13.56 -4.88
C PRO A 73 10.54 -12.81 -4.82
N PRO A 74 11.60 -13.38 -4.20
CA PRO A 74 12.87 -12.68 -3.99
C PRO A 74 13.57 -12.16 -5.25
N GLY A 75 13.47 -12.89 -6.36
CA GLY A 75 14.04 -12.47 -7.64
C GLY A 75 13.48 -11.14 -8.18
N LEU A 76 12.35 -10.67 -7.66
CA LEU A 76 11.71 -9.41 -8.08
C LEU A 76 12.10 -8.21 -7.21
N PHE A 77 12.79 -8.41 -6.08
CA PHE A 77 13.19 -7.30 -5.22
C PHE A 77 14.03 -6.23 -5.94
N PRO A 78 15.06 -6.57 -6.75
CA PRO A 78 15.86 -5.55 -7.43
C PRO A 78 15.01 -4.68 -8.36
N THR A 79 14.10 -5.30 -9.12
CA THR A 79 13.18 -4.59 -10.03
C THR A 79 12.28 -3.65 -9.26
N VAL A 80 11.61 -4.13 -8.21
CA VAL A 80 10.66 -3.32 -7.44
C VAL A 80 11.36 -2.18 -6.70
N VAL A 81 12.49 -2.44 -6.04
CA VAL A 81 13.26 -1.38 -5.35
C VAL A 81 13.74 -0.32 -6.33
N SER A 82 14.19 -0.72 -7.53
CA SER A 82 14.58 0.20 -8.59
C SER A 82 13.40 1.10 -9.01
N LYS A 83 12.21 0.53 -9.22
CA LYS A 83 11.00 1.28 -9.57
C LYS A 83 10.55 2.24 -8.47
N ILE A 84 10.57 1.80 -7.19
CA ILE A 84 10.29 2.68 -6.04
C ILE A 84 11.22 3.90 -6.06
N LYS A 85 12.51 3.73 -6.35
CA LYS A 85 13.45 4.85 -6.49
C LYS A 85 13.16 5.70 -7.72
N GLN A 86 12.97 5.09 -8.89
CA GLN A 86 12.73 5.77 -10.17
C GLN A 86 11.51 6.71 -10.09
N HIS A 87 10.46 6.28 -9.40
CA HIS A 87 9.20 7.03 -9.27
C HIS A 87 9.15 7.93 -8.03
N GLY A 88 10.30 8.16 -7.37
CA GLY A 88 10.40 9.08 -6.23
C GLY A 88 9.74 8.59 -4.93
N LEU A 89 9.23 7.35 -4.90
CA LEU A 89 8.51 6.77 -3.76
C LEU A 89 9.40 6.52 -2.54
N ALA A 90 10.72 6.42 -2.75
CA ALA A 90 11.73 6.32 -1.70
C ALA A 90 12.22 7.68 -1.16
N THR A 91 11.76 8.80 -1.73
CA THR A 91 12.20 10.15 -1.34
C THR A 91 11.11 10.84 -0.52
N SER A 92 11.48 11.42 0.62
CA SER A 92 10.60 12.26 1.43
C SER A 92 11.34 13.51 1.87
N THR A 93 10.69 14.66 1.82
CA THR A 93 11.14 15.89 2.50
C THR A 93 10.67 15.92 3.96
N GLU A 94 9.56 15.25 4.25
CA GLU A 94 8.93 15.12 5.56
C GLU A 94 8.56 13.65 5.81
N GLY A 95 8.83 13.14 7.00
CA GLY A 95 8.58 11.74 7.35
C GLY A 95 9.61 10.74 6.80
N TRP A 96 9.37 9.45 7.04
CA TRP A 96 10.28 8.36 6.66
C TRP A 96 9.76 7.50 5.50
N ARG A 97 10.69 6.88 4.75
CA ARG A 97 10.40 5.86 3.73
C ARG A 97 11.11 4.57 4.10
N ARG A 98 10.37 3.47 4.24
CA ARG A 98 10.92 2.16 4.60
C ARG A 98 10.46 1.11 3.62
N VAL A 99 11.39 0.28 3.15
CA VAL A 99 11.08 -0.94 2.40
C VAL A 99 11.29 -2.13 3.34
N VAL A 100 10.26 -2.94 3.50
CA VAL A 100 10.27 -4.15 4.32
C VAL A 100 10.20 -5.35 3.40
N ILE A 101 11.16 -6.26 3.55
CA ILE A 101 11.32 -7.44 2.70
C ILE A 101 11.26 -8.67 3.61
N GLU A 102 10.40 -9.63 3.27
CA GLU A 102 10.29 -10.90 3.99
C GLU A 102 11.37 -11.90 3.56
N LYS A 103 11.82 -12.74 4.51
CA LYS A 103 12.79 -13.83 4.27
C LYS A 103 12.15 -14.93 3.40
N PRO A 104 12.93 -15.77 2.69
CA PRO A 104 14.39 -15.82 2.60
C PRO A 104 14.97 -14.85 1.57
N PHE A 105 16.20 -14.39 1.83
CA PHE A 105 16.94 -13.53 0.93
C PHE A 105 17.81 -14.34 -0.03
#